data_AF-A0A2I1BXK2-F1
#
_entry.id   AF-A0A2I1BXK2-F1
#
_cell.length_a   1.000
_cell.length_b   1.000
_cell.length_c   1.000
_cell.angle_alpha   90.00
_cell.angle_beta   90.00
_cell.angle_gamma   90.00
#
_symmetry.space_group_name_H-M   'P 1'
#
loop_
_entity.id
_entity.type
_entity.pdbx_description
1 polymer ?
#
loop_
_entity_poly.entity_id
_entity_poly.type
_entity_poly.pdbx_seq_one_letter_code
_entity_poly.pdbx_strand_id
1 'polypeptide(L)'
;LQFILHFHSNDDLNDIWVLAEYEQNKSNIQDEKENGASSLCELFKDPASFRRLVLVAAIQASVQMTGVSAIQYISPSIYKQVEVGTAQALLYQGISYIWGIAGQLWCTVLFIDRIGRCWPLILSNLTCSVSFIVTAAVIARFNDIGPSAQKGLLWAFLVFGWIFQFTFSMCCGSLSWVTPSEIIRYQTPSSWGRHWLPRQLRLQHNDRTDHRSW
;
A
#
# COMPACT_ATOMS: atom_id res chain seq x y z
N LEU A 1 -5.95 24.93 -16.70
CA LEU A 1 -6.14 26.36 -16.38
C LEU A 1 -7.52 26.62 -15.76
N GLN A 2 -8.64 26.60 -16.52
CA GLN A 2 -9.96 26.93 -15.94
C GLN A 2 -10.37 26.09 -14.71
N PHE A 3 -9.99 24.81 -14.65
CA PHE A 3 -10.29 23.94 -13.52
C PHE A 3 -9.46 24.26 -12.25
N ILE A 4 -8.24 24.80 -12.41
CA ILE A 4 -7.33 25.13 -11.29
C ILE A 4 -7.70 26.51 -10.71
N LEU A 5 -8.06 27.46 -11.57
CA LEU A 5 -8.56 28.79 -11.20
C LEU A 5 -9.80 28.73 -10.29
N HIS A 6 -10.72 27.84 -10.61
CA HIS A 6 -11.98 27.72 -9.89
C HIS A 6 -11.83 27.17 -8.46
N PHE A 7 -10.84 26.31 -8.22
CA PHE A 7 -10.65 25.64 -6.92
C PHE A 7 -9.56 26.28 -6.03
N HIS A 8 -8.57 26.97 -6.62
CA HIS A 8 -7.43 27.48 -5.86
C HIS A 8 -7.30 29.01 -5.80
N SER A 9 -7.80 29.79 -6.78
CA SER A 9 -7.55 31.25 -6.81
C SER A 9 -8.79 32.13 -6.88
N ASN A 10 -10.00 31.61 -6.66
CA ASN A 10 -11.23 32.40 -6.65
C ASN A 10 -11.32 33.33 -7.90
N ASP A 11 -10.97 32.77 -9.07
CA ASP A 11 -10.91 33.43 -10.38
C ASP A 11 -9.81 34.50 -10.58
N ASP A 12 -8.78 34.56 -9.74
CA ASP A 12 -7.60 35.40 -10.02
C ASP A 12 -6.61 34.67 -10.95
N LEU A 13 -6.40 35.24 -12.14
CA LEU A 13 -5.57 34.73 -13.23
C LEU A 13 -4.07 35.04 -13.06
N ASN A 14 -3.71 35.92 -12.14
CA ASN A 14 -2.34 36.41 -11.96
C ASN A 14 -1.64 35.86 -10.71
N ASP A 15 -2.25 34.91 -10.00
CA ASP A 15 -1.59 34.28 -8.86
C ASP A 15 -0.32 33.52 -9.33
N ILE A 16 0.82 33.95 -8.80
CA ILE A 16 2.16 33.43 -9.11
C ILE A 16 2.20 31.92 -8.87
N TRP A 17 1.45 31.42 -7.88
CA TRP A 17 1.39 30.00 -7.58
C TRP A 17 0.67 29.20 -8.67
N VAL A 18 -0.46 29.71 -9.20
CA VAL A 18 -1.24 29.03 -10.25
C VAL A 18 -0.47 28.96 -11.58
N LEU A 19 0.29 30.02 -11.90
CA LEU A 19 1.16 30.05 -13.07
C LEU A 19 2.32 29.05 -12.93
N ALA A 20 2.98 28.99 -11.77
CA ALA A 20 4.05 28.04 -11.50
C ALA A 20 3.55 26.58 -11.55
N GLU A 21 2.41 26.29 -10.94
CA GLU A 21 1.73 24.98 -10.98
C GLU A 21 1.36 24.59 -12.43
N TYR A 22 0.88 25.54 -13.23
CA TYR A 22 0.55 25.31 -14.64
C TYR A 22 1.79 25.02 -15.49
N GLU A 23 2.89 25.77 -15.29
CA GLU A 23 4.15 25.54 -15.97
C GLU A 23 4.78 24.19 -15.59
N GLN A 24 4.76 23.84 -14.30
CA GLN A 24 5.21 22.55 -13.80
C GLN A 24 4.43 21.39 -14.41
N ASN A 25 3.10 21.49 -14.46
CA ASN A 25 2.24 20.49 -15.09
C ASN A 25 2.51 20.36 -16.59
N LYS A 26 2.74 21.48 -17.29
CA LYS A 26 3.06 21.48 -18.72
C LYS A 26 4.43 20.85 -18.99
N SER A 27 5.43 21.10 -18.14
CA SER A 27 6.74 20.44 -18.18
C SER A 27 6.61 18.93 -17.98
N ASN A 28 5.88 18.49 -16.96
CA ASN A 28 5.65 17.07 -16.69
C ASN A 28 4.98 16.35 -17.86
N ILE A 29 4.00 16.96 -18.52
CA ILE A 29 3.33 16.40 -19.70
C ILE A 29 4.28 16.31 -20.91
N GLN A 30 5.18 17.28 -21.06
CA GLN A 30 6.20 17.24 -22.12
C GLN A 30 7.20 16.11 -21.86
N ASP A 31 7.66 15.99 -20.61
CA ASP A 31 8.54 14.91 -20.16
C ASP A 31 7.88 13.53 -20.30
N GLU A 32 6.57 13.41 -20.05
CA GLU A 32 5.82 12.17 -20.30
C GLU A 32 5.68 11.83 -21.79
N LYS A 33 5.58 12.83 -22.66
CA LYS A 33 5.51 12.59 -24.11
C LYS A 33 6.87 12.21 -24.69
N GLU A 34 7.94 12.76 -24.14
CA GLU A 34 9.30 12.52 -24.62
C GLU A 34 9.93 11.27 -23.99
N ASN A 35 9.66 11.00 -22.71
CA ASN A 35 10.25 9.90 -21.93
C ASN A 35 9.23 8.88 -21.39
N GLY A 36 7.96 8.94 -21.81
CA GLY A 36 6.94 7.99 -21.40
C GLY A 36 7.18 6.62 -22.01
N ALA A 37 7.36 5.61 -21.16
CA ALA A 37 7.47 4.22 -21.60
C ALA A 37 6.19 3.81 -22.36
N SER A 38 6.32 3.44 -23.64
CA SER A 38 5.19 2.96 -24.45
C SER A 38 4.73 1.56 -24.04
N SER A 39 5.58 0.80 -23.33
CA SER A 39 5.34 -0.57 -22.92
C SER A 39 6.00 -0.89 -21.57
N LEU A 40 5.38 -1.76 -20.77
CA LEU A 40 5.97 -2.31 -19.54
C LEU A 40 7.37 -2.92 -19.78
N CYS A 41 7.65 -3.34 -21.01
CA CYS A 41 8.94 -3.90 -21.41
C CYS A 41 10.07 -2.85 -21.49
N GLU A 42 9.76 -1.58 -21.75
CA GLU A 42 10.75 -0.49 -21.76
C GLU A 42 11.22 -0.12 -20.34
N LEU A 43 10.34 -0.32 -19.35
CA LEU A 43 10.66 -0.14 -17.94
C LEU A 43 11.77 -1.08 -17.43
N PHE A 44 11.92 -2.24 -18.08
CA PHE A 44 13.00 -3.22 -17.80
C PHE A 44 14.30 -2.91 -18.54
N LYS A 45 14.28 -2.07 -19.59
CA LYS A 45 15.47 -1.73 -20.37
C LYS A 45 16.26 -0.58 -19.76
N ASP A 46 15.59 0.35 -19.10
CA ASP A 46 16.27 1.45 -18.40
C ASP A 46 16.82 0.97 -17.04
N PRO A 47 18.14 1.00 -16.81
CA PRO A 47 18.73 0.56 -15.55
C PRO A 47 18.29 1.40 -14.34
N ALA A 48 17.92 2.68 -14.52
CA ALA A 48 17.41 3.50 -13.42
C ALA A 48 15.99 3.06 -13.00
N SER A 49 15.12 2.81 -13.97
CA SER A 49 13.76 2.29 -13.74
C SER A 49 13.76 0.85 -13.23
N PHE A 50 14.68 0.01 -13.69
CA PHE A 50 14.84 -1.37 -13.20
C PHE A 50 15.24 -1.40 -11.72
N ARG A 51 16.21 -0.59 -11.29
CA ARG A 51 16.61 -0.50 -9.86
C ARG A 51 15.44 -0.09 -8.96
N ARG A 52 14.61 0.84 -9.43
CA ARG A 52 13.39 1.29 -8.75
C ARG A 52 12.34 0.18 -8.66
N LEU A 53 12.13 -0.55 -9.76
CA LEU A 53 11.20 -1.69 -9.81
C LEU A 53 11.64 -2.83 -8.89
N VAL A 54 12.94 -3.15 -8.86
CA VAL A 54 13.50 -4.15 -7.94
C VAL A 54 13.28 -3.73 -6.49
N LEU A 55 13.43 -2.44 -6.16
CA LEU A 55 13.21 -1.95 -4.80
C LEU A 55 11.73 -2.05 -4.38
N VAL A 56 10.80 -1.67 -5.27
CA VAL A 56 9.35 -1.85 -5.05
C VAL A 56 8.99 -3.33 -4.89
N ALA A 57 9.52 -4.19 -5.76
CA ALA A 57 9.29 -5.63 -5.70
C ALA A 57 9.86 -6.23 -4.40
N ALA A 58 11.04 -5.80 -3.96
CA ALA A 58 11.65 -6.24 -2.70
C ALA A 58 10.81 -5.81 -1.49
N ILE A 59 10.26 -4.59 -1.48
CA ILE A 59 9.35 -4.14 -0.42
C ILE A 59 8.09 -5.01 -0.39
N GLN A 60 7.43 -5.21 -1.54
CA GLN A 60 6.23 -6.04 -1.61
C GLN A 60 6.51 -7.50 -1.22
N ALA A 61 7.64 -8.06 -1.64
CA ALA A 61 8.08 -9.37 -1.22
C ALA A 61 8.29 -9.43 0.30
N SER A 62 8.90 -8.41 0.91
CA SER A 62 9.11 -8.36 2.37
C SER A 62 7.80 -8.34 3.15
N VAL A 63 6.77 -7.65 2.65
CA VAL A 63 5.43 -7.58 3.25
C VAL A 63 4.72 -8.93 3.18
N GLN A 64 4.91 -9.69 2.10
CA GLN A 64 4.32 -11.03 1.99
C GLN A 64 5.09 -12.08 2.80
N MET A 65 6.43 -11.98 2.83
CA MET A 65 7.30 -12.86 3.62
C MET A 65 7.09 -12.71 5.13
N THR A 66 6.47 -11.64 5.61
CA THR A 66 6.07 -11.50 7.02
C THR A 66 5.01 -12.53 7.44
N GLY A 67 4.39 -13.25 6.50
CA GLY A 67 3.52 -14.40 6.80
C GLY A 67 2.11 -14.02 7.25
N VAL A 68 1.67 -12.78 7.00
CA VAL A 68 0.33 -12.30 7.40
C VAL A 68 -0.78 -13.19 6.87
N SER A 69 -0.67 -13.66 5.62
CA SER A 69 -1.66 -14.57 5.03
C SER A 69 -1.69 -15.92 5.74
N ALA A 70 -0.54 -16.46 6.15
CA ALA A 70 -0.48 -17.74 6.86
C ALA A 70 -1.20 -17.67 8.22
N ILE A 71 -0.99 -16.58 8.99
CA ILE A 71 -1.71 -16.36 10.25
C ILE A 71 -3.22 -16.27 10.01
N GLN A 72 -3.65 -15.56 8.97
CA GLN A 72 -5.08 -15.44 8.64
C GLN A 72 -5.71 -16.79 8.28
N TYR A 73 -4.99 -17.67 7.58
CA TYR A 73 -5.47 -19.02 7.25
C TYR A 73 -5.51 -19.98 8.45
N ILE A 74 -4.56 -19.85 9.38
CA ILE A 74 -4.44 -20.76 10.53
C ILE A 74 -5.34 -20.31 11.70
N SER A 75 -5.62 -19.01 11.85
CA SER A 75 -6.53 -18.48 12.87
C SER A 75 -7.86 -19.25 13.02
N PRO A 76 -8.66 -19.47 11.94
CA PRO A 76 -9.93 -20.17 12.06
C PRO A 76 -9.79 -21.66 12.40
N SER A 77 -8.70 -22.33 12.01
CA SER A 77 -8.48 -23.73 12.37
C SER A 77 -8.11 -23.88 13.84
N ILE A 78 -7.35 -22.93 14.41
CA ILE A 78 -7.06 -22.87 15.84
C ILE A 78 -8.35 -22.65 16.63
N TYR A 79 -9.18 -21.67 16.26
CA TYR A 79 -10.44 -21.42 16.98
C TYR A 79 -11.37 -22.65 17.01
N LYS A 80 -11.39 -23.45 15.94
CA LYS A 80 -12.13 -24.72 15.91
C LYS A 80 -11.56 -25.76 16.87
N GLN A 81 -10.24 -25.85 17.00
CA GLN A 81 -9.59 -26.81 17.91
C GLN A 81 -9.87 -26.50 19.39
N VAL A 82 -10.08 -25.22 19.73
CA VAL A 82 -10.38 -24.79 21.11
C VAL A 82 -11.89 -24.79 21.40
N GLU A 83 -12.71 -25.31 20.48
CA GLU A 83 -14.18 -25.28 20.56
C GLU A 83 -14.74 -23.87 20.79
N VAL A 84 -14.02 -22.83 20.35
CA VAL A 84 -14.52 -21.46 20.41
C VAL A 84 -15.64 -21.35 19.38
N GLY A 85 -16.82 -20.94 19.84
CA GLY A 85 -17.99 -20.80 18.97
C GLY A 85 -17.70 -19.88 17.79
N THR A 86 -18.20 -20.24 16.60
CA THR A 86 -17.95 -19.52 15.34
C THR A 86 -18.23 -18.01 15.46
N ALA A 87 -19.26 -17.62 16.21
CA ALA A 87 -19.59 -16.21 16.45
C ALA A 87 -18.49 -15.45 17.23
N GLN A 88 -17.87 -16.09 18.22
CA GLN A 88 -16.77 -15.49 18.99
C GLN A 88 -15.48 -15.41 18.17
N ALA A 89 -15.19 -16.43 17.36
CA ALA A 89 -14.06 -16.41 16.43
C ALA A 89 -14.16 -15.26 15.43
N LEU A 90 -15.36 -15.00 14.88
CA LEU A 90 -15.60 -13.84 14.01
C LEU A 90 -15.42 -12.51 14.76
N LEU A 91 -15.90 -12.41 16.01
CA LEU A 91 -15.71 -11.21 16.84
C LEU A 91 -14.22 -10.91 17.07
N TYR A 92 -13.43 -11.92 17.47
CA TYR A 92 -11.99 -11.73 17.69
C TYR A 92 -11.23 -11.32 16.42
N GLN A 93 -11.63 -11.88 15.28
CA GLN A 93 -11.09 -11.49 13.98
C GLN A 93 -11.49 -10.06 13.61
N GLY A 94 -12.75 -9.67 13.86
CA GLY A 94 -13.24 -8.30 13.65
C GLY A 94 -12.50 -7.27 14.50
N ILE A 95 -12.27 -7.58 15.79
CA ILE A 95 -11.48 -6.74 16.70
C ILE A 95 -10.05 -6.57 16.17
N SER A 96 -9.44 -7.64 15.65
CA SER A 96 -8.11 -7.58 15.03
C SER A 96 -8.06 -6.58 13.87
N TYR A 97 -9.08 -6.57 13.00
CA TYR A 97 -9.15 -5.61 11.90
C TYR A 97 -9.38 -4.17 12.36
N ILE A 98 -10.21 -3.95 13.38
CA ILE A 98 -10.39 -2.62 13.98
C ILE A 98 -9.06 -2.09 14.54
N TRP A 99 -8.30 -2.95 15.23
CA TRP A 99 -6.94 -2.63 15.67
C TRP A 99 -6.00 -2.31 14.50
N GLY A 100 -6.10 -3.06 13.39
CA GLY A 100 -5.38 -2.75 12.16
C GLY A 100 -5.69 -1.36 11.62
N ILE A 101 -6.98 -0.98 11.55
CA ILE A 101 -7.41 0.36 11.12
C ILE A 101 -6.89 1.44 12.07
N ALA A 102 -6.93 1.20 13.38
CA ALA A 102 -6.38 2.12 14.36
C ALA A 102 -4.86 2.33 14.16
N GLY A 103 -4.12 1.26 13.87
CA GLY A 103 -2.70 1.33 13.53
C GLY A 103 -2.44 2.12 12.25
N GLN A 104 -3.25 1.90 11.21
CA GLN A 104 -3.16 2.65 9.96
C GLN A 104 -3.37 4.16 10.20
N LEU A 105 -4.44 4.53 10.92
CA LEU A 105 -4.74 5.93 11.25
C LEU A 105 -3.60 6.57 12.05
N TRP A 106 -3.05 5.84 13.03
CA TRP A 106 -1.91 6.31 13.81
C TRP A 106 -0.69 6.60 12.93
N CYS A 107 -0.39 5.72 11.97
CA CYS A 107 0.73 5.95 11.07
C CYS A 107 0.50 7.14 10.13
N THR A 108 -0.69 7.23 9.51
CA THR A 108 -0.98 8.28 8.55
C THR A 108 -1.03 9.66 9.19
N VAL A 109 -1.57 9.78 10.41
CA VAL A 109 -1.73 11.07 11.09
C VAL A 109 -0.47 11.53 11.83
N LEU A 110 0.30 10.60 12.42
CA LEU A 110 1.43 10.97 13.29
C LEU A 110 2.79 10.72 12.67
N PHE A 111 2.94 9.67 11.86
CA PHE A 111 4.25 9.23 11.38
C PHE A 111 4.62 9.84 10.04
N ILE A 112 3.65 10.05 9.14
CA ILE A 112 3.96 10.42 7.75
C ILE A 112 4.66 11.78 7.64
N ASP A 113 4.36 12.71 8.55
CA ASP A 113 4.91 14.07 8.53
C ASP A 113 6.13 14.26 9.43
N ARG A 114 6.44 13.32 10.33
CA ARG A 114 7.45 13.54 11.39
C ARG A 114 8.61 12.56 11.42
N ILE A 115 8.46 11.34 10.93
CA ILE A 115 9.46 10.28 11.15
C ILE A 115 9.91 9.74 9.81
N GLY A 116 11.20 9.91 9.49
CA GLY A 116 11.79 9.45 8.24
C GLY A 116 11.48 7.98 7.94
N ARG A 117 11.19 7.68 6.68
CA ARG A 117 10.47 6.47 6.23
C ARG A 117 11.16 5.12 6.45
N CYS A 118 12.47 5.10 6.68
CA CYS A 118 13.22 3.85 6.86
C CYS A 118 13.09 3.25 8.26
N TRP A 119 13.12 4.07 9.30
CA TRP A 119 13.09 3.59 10.69
C TRP A 119 11.78 2.88 11.07
N PRO A 120 10.60 3.38 10.69
CA PRO A 120 9.34 2.70 10.95
C PRO A 120 9.29 1.31 10.31
N LEU A 121 9.76 1.16 9.08
CA LEU A 121 9.81 -0.14 8.38
C LEU A 121 10.70 -1.16 9.09
N ILE A 122 11.85 -0.74 9.62
CA ILE A 122 12.76 -1.65 10.34
C ILE A 122 12.14 -2.05 11.68
N LEU A 123 11.62 -1.08 12.43
CA LEU A 123 11.03 -1.32 13.75
C LEU A 123 9.77 -2.21 13.65
N SER A 124 8.95 -1.99 12.62
CA SER A 124 7.78 -2.82 12.38
C SER A 124 8.14 -4.25 12.01
N ASN A 125 9.11 -4.44 11.10
CA ASN A 125 9.55 -5.77 10.70
C ASN A 125 10.15 -6.55 11.89
N LEU A 126 10.94 -5.89 12.74
CA LEU A 126 11.47 -6.50 13.96
C LEU A 126 10.33 -6.96 14.90
N THR A 127 9.36 -6.08 15.14
CA THR A 127 8.23 -6.37 16.03
C THR A 127 7.34 -7.47 15.46
N CYS A 128 7.05 -7.44 14.15
CA CYS A 128 6.34 -8.49 13.44
C CYS A 128 7.07 -9.83 13.52
N SER A 129 8.41 -9.84 13.36
CA SER A 129 9.22 -11.06 13.49
C SER A 129 9.11 -11.66 14.89
N VAL A 130 9.21 -10.85 15.94
CA VAL A 130 9.08 -11.33 17.33
C VAL A 130 7.68 -11.90 17.58
N SER A 131 6.63 -11.16 17.20
CA SER A 131 5.24 -11.62 17.36
C SER A 131 4.95 -12.89 16.56
N PHE A 132 5.56 -13.04 15.38
CA PHE A 132 5.45 -14.25 14.57
C PHE A 132 6.10 -15.46 15.24
N ILE A 133 7.31 -15.30 15.79
CA ILE A 133 8.02 -16.37 16.53
C ILE A 133 7.18 -16.83 17.73
N VAL A 134 6.62 -15.89 18.49
CA VAL A 134 5.77 -16.23 19.64
C VAL A 134 4.50 -16.96 19.19
N THR A 135 3.85 -16.47 18.13
CA THR A 135 2.64 -17.10 17.57
C THR A 135 2.93 -18.53 17.09
N ALA A 136 4.06 -18.75 16.40
CA ALA A 136 4.48 -20.08 15.97
C ALA A 136 4.79 -21.01 17.15
N ALA A 137 5.45 -20.51 18.20
CA ALA A 137 5.74 -21.27 19.40
C ALA A 137 4.46 -21.69 20.15
N VAL A 138 3.47 -20.80 20.22
CA VAL A 138 2.14 -21.10 20.80
C VAL A 138 1.44 -22.21 20.04
N ILE A 139 1.46 -22.17 18.70
CA ILE A 139 0.87 -23.21 17.86
C ILE A 139 1.57 -24.55 18.07
N ALA A 140 2.92 -24.56 18.11
CA ALA A 140 3.70 -25.78 18.29
C ALA A 140 3.40 -26.48 19.63
N ARG A 141 3.14 -25.69 20.69
CA ARG A 141 2.83 -26.21 22.03
C ARG A 141 1.36 -26.55 22.24
N PHE A 142 0.49 -26.24 21.27
CA PHE A 142 -0.95 -26.36 21.45
C PHE A 142 -1.43 -27.80 21.65
N ASN A 143 -0.76 -28.76 21.00
CA ASN A 143 -1.12 -30.19 21.06
C ASN A 143 -0.56 -30.93 22.29
N ASP A 144 0.46 -30.38 22.94
CA ASP A 144 1.20 -31.06 24.04
C ASP A 144 0.70 -30.67 25.44
N ILE A 145 -0.26 -29.74 25.53
CA ILE A 145 -0.65 -29.09 26.78
C ILE A 145 -2.09 -29.43 27.17
N GLY A 146 -2.32 -29.66 28.47
CA GLY A 146 -3.63 -30.00 29.01
C GLY A 146 -4.70 -28.89 28.90
N PRO A 147 -6.00 -29.23 29.03
CA PRO A 147 -7.13 -28.35 28.71
C PRO A 147 -7.14 -27.00 29.43
N SER A 148 -6.63 -26.95 30.66
CA SER A 148 -6.60 -25.74 31.50
C SER A 148 -5.63 -24.69 30.96
N ALA A 149 -4.53 -25.09 30.33
CA ALA A 149 -3.51 -24.19 29.79
C ALA A 149 -3.73 -23.84 28.31
N GLN A 150 -4.57 -24.60 27.59
CA GLN A 150 -5.00 -24.27 26.22
C GLN A 150 -5.70 -22.90 26.14
N LYS A 151 -6.50 -22.53 27.14
CA LYS A 151 -7.15 -21.20 27.21
C LYS A 151 -6.11 -20.07 27.31
N GLY A 152 -5.08 -20.24 28.13
CA GLY A 152 -4.00 -19.27 28.28
C GLY A 152 -3.19 -19.09 26.98
N LEU A 153 -2.90 -20.20 26.28
CA LEU A 153 -2.26 -20.17 24.97
C LEU A 153 -3.13 -19.46 23.91
N LEU A 154 -4.45 -19.66 23.93
CA LEU A 154 -5.36 -18.96 23.02
C LEU A 154 -5.34 -17.45 23.26
N TRP A 155 -5.34 -16.99 24.51
CA TRP A 155 -5.20 -15.56 24.81
C TRP A 155 -3.85 -15.00 24.35
N ALA A 156 -2.76 -15.74 24.53
CA ALA A 156 -1.47 -15.35 23.98
C ALA A 156 -1.52 -15.23 22.45
N PHE A 157 -2.09 -16.21 21.75
CA PHE A 157 -2.28 -16.16 20.30
C PHE A 157 -3.08 -14.91 19.86
N LEU A 158 -4.17 -14.60 20.56
CA LEU A 158 -5.00 -13.41 20.27
C LEU A 158 -4.23 -12.10 20.48
N VAL A 159 -3.56 -11.94 21.63
CA VAL A 159 -2.84 -10.71 21.97
C VAL A 159 -1.66 -10.48 21.04
N PHE A 160 -0.84 -11.50 20.80
CA PHE A 160 0.29 -11.38 19.86
C PHE A 160 -0.20 -11.23 18.42
N GLY A 161 -1.34 -11.82 18.06
CA GLY A 161 -2.02 -11.59 16.78
C GLY A 161 -2.49 -10.14 16.59
N TRP A 162 -3.06 -9.51 17.63
CA TRP A 162 -3.45 -8.10 17.58
C TRP A 162 -2.24 -7.17 17.51
N ILE A 163 -1.18 -7.43 18.27
CA ILE A 163 0.07 -6.66 18.20
C ILE A 163 0.70 -6.78 16.81
N PHE A 164 0.71 -7.99 16.24
CA PHE A 164 1.17 -8.23 14.87
C PHE A 164 0.34 -7.42 13.87
N GLN A 165 -0.98 -7.52 13.93
CA GLN A 165 -1.89 -6.83 13.01
C GLN A 165 -1.75 -5.30 13.12
N PHE A 166 -1.68 -4.77 14.33
CA PHE A 166 -1.47 -3.34 14.58
C PHE A 166 -0.15 -2.86 13.98
N THR A 167 0.96 -3.55 14.29
CA THR A 167 2.30 -3.14 13.83
C THR A 167 2.47 -3.30 12.33
N PHE A 168 1.88 -4.37 11.76
CA PHE A 168 1.85 -4.61 10.32
C PHE A 168 1.04 -3.52 9.60
N SER A 169 -0.15 -3.17 10.10
CA SER A 169 -0.99 -2.12 9.50
C SER A 169 -0.37 -0.73 9.65
N MET A 170 0.33 -0.44 10.75
CA MET A 170 1.04 0.84 10.93
C MET A 170 2.03 1.08 9.80
N CYS A 171 3.06 0.24 9.67
CA CYS A 171 4.17 0.52 8.75
C CYS A 171 4.07 -0.22 7.43
N CYS A 172 3.85 -1.54 7.47
CA CYS A 172 3.87 -2.34 6.24
C CYS A 172 2.62 -2.08 5.39
N GLY A 173 1.46 -1.85 6.00
CA GLY A 173 0.21 -1.54 5.29
C GLY A 173 0.29 -0.20 4.56
N SER A 174 0.53 0.89 5.26
CA SER A 174 0.54 2.24 4.66
C SER A 174 1.72 2.48 3.72
N LEU A 175 2.95 2.17 4.17
CA LEU A 175 4.14 2.53 3.39
C LEU A 175 4.32 1.66 2.14
N SER A 176 3.88 0.40 2.13
CA SER A 176 4.09 -0.46 0.97
C SER A 176 3.28 -0.01 -0.24
N TRP A 177 2.16 0.70 -0.04
CA TRP A 177 1.35 1.27 -1.12
C TRP A 177 1.78 2.69 -1.51
N VAL A 178 2.27 3.47 -0.54
CA VAL A 178 2.77 4.83 -0.81
C VAL A 178 4.11 4.79 -1.54
N THR A 179 5.03 3.92 -1.13
CA THR A 179 6.40 3.87 -1.68
C THR A 179 6.45 3.63 -3.21
N PRO A 180 5.68 2.69 -3.79
CA PRO A 180 5.60 2.53 -5.24
C PRO A 180 5.09 3.77 -5.97
N SER A 181 4.11 4.48 -5.39
CA SER A 181 3.51 5.67 -6.00
C SER A 181 4.48 6.86 -6.09
N GLU A 182 5.51 6.88 -5.25
CA GLU A 182 6.53 7.93 -5.23
C GLU A 182 7.77 7.59 -6.04
N ILE A 183 8.12 6.30 -6.07
CA ILE A 183 9.29 5.79 -6.79
C ILE A 183 9.00 5.70 -8.29
N ILE A 184 7.80 5.22 -8.64
CA ILE A 184 7.35 5.13 -10.03
C ILE A 184 6.81 6.51 -10.40
N ARG A 185 7.69 7.37 -10.94
CA ARG A 185 7.23 8.58 -11.64
C ARG A 185 6.34 8.15 -12.81
N TYR A 186 5.41 9.03 -13.20
CA TYR A 186 4.27 8.87 -14.12
C TYR A 186 4.53 8.31 -15.53
N GLN A 187 5.58 7.54 -15.75
CA GLN A 187 5.77 6.61 -16.87
C GLN A 187 4.73 5.47 -16.79
N THR A 188 3.46 5.81 -16.64
CA THR A 188 2.37 4.90 -16.95
C THR A 188 2.41 4.67 -18.45
N PRO A 189 2.33 3.42 -18.91
CA PRO A 189 2.18 3.16 -20.33
C PRO A 189 0.97 3.92 -20.84
N SER A 190 1.16 4.74 -21.87
CA SER A 190 0.10 5.57 -22.46
C SER A 190 -1.16 4.76 -22.85
N SER A 191 -1.03 3.44 -23.00
CA SER A 191 -2.13 2.49 -23.22
C SER A 191 -3.12 2.38 -22.05
N TRP A 192 -2.67 2.48 -20.81
CA TRP A 192 -3.53 2.38 -19.63
C TRP A 192 -4.28 3.70 -19.36
N GLY A 193 -3.62 4.85 -19.54
CA GLY A 193 -4.27 6.17 -19.47
C GLY A 193 -5.37 6.36 -20.51
N ARG A 194 -5.19 5.80 -21.73
CA ARG A 194 -6.21 5.82 -22.80
C ARG A 194 -7.54 5.16 -22.43
N HIS A 195 -7.53 4.19 -21.51
CA HIS A 195 -8.76 3.50 -21.12
C HIS A 195 -9.63 4.33 -20.17
N TRP A 196 -8.99 5.10 -19.29
CA TRP A 196 -9.63 5.94 -18.27
C TRP A 196 -9.96 7.36 -18.73
N LEU A 197 -9.48 7.77 -19.90
CA LEU A 197 -9.84 9.06 -20.51
C LEU A 197 -11.35 9.10 -20.87
N PRO A 198 -12.10 10.09 -20.37
CA PRO A 198 -13.49 10.34 -20.76
C PRO A 198 -13.64 10.31 -22.29
N ARG A 199 -14.69 9.66 -22.78
CA ARG A 199 -14.91 9.39 -24.22
C ARG A 199 -14.74 10.63 -25.11
N GLN A 200 -15.06 11.81 -24.57
CA GLN A 200 -14.96 13.10 -25.26
C GLN A 200 -13.51 13.53 -25.58
N LEU A 201 -12.53 13.20 -24.72
CA LEU A 201 -11.12 13.51 -24.96
C LEU A 201 -10.46 12.53 -25.96
N ARG A 202 -11.02 11.32 -26.11
CA ARG A 202 -10.59 10.35 -27.13
C ARG A 202 -10.93 10.82 -28.54
N LEU A 203 -12.10 11.42 -28.73
CA LEU A 203 -12.56 11.90 -30.04
C LEU A 203 -11.74 13.10 -30.52
N GLN A 204 -11.44 14.06 -29.63
CA GLN A 204 -10.61 15.21 -29.98
C GLN A 204 -9.16 14.86 -30.38
N HIS A 205 -8.64 13.72 -29.89
CA HIS A 205 -7.30 13.28 -30.27
C HIS A 205 -7.29 12.54 -31.62
N ASN A 206 -8.39 11.88 -31.99
CA ASN A 206 -8.55 11.19 -33.27
C ASN A 206 -8.74 12.18 -34.43
N ASP A 207 -9.47 13.27 -34.20
CA ASP A 207 -9.67 14.32 -35.23
C ASP A 207 -8.36 15.07 -35.56
N ARG A 208 -7.42 15.18 -34.60
CA ARG A 208 -6.13 15.86 -34.82
C ARG A 208 -5.11 15.04 -35.61
N THR A 209 -5.28 13.72 -35.68
CA THR A 209 -4.37 12.84 -36.44
C THR A 209 -4.74 12.77 -37.92
N ASP A 210 -6.00 13.00 -38.29
CA ASP A 210 -6.45 12.98 -39.69
C ASP A 210 -6.08 14.26 -40.47
N HIS A 211 -5.77 15.37 -39.80
CA HIS A 211 -5.38 16.62 -40.46
C HIS A 211 -3.89 16.71 -40.83
N ARG A 212 -3.10 15.63 -40.67
CA ARG A 212 -1.67 15.58 -41.07
C ARG A 212 -1.37 14.67 -42.26
N SER A 213 -2.41 14.23 -42.98
CA SER A 213 -2.26 13.42 -44.19
C SER A 213 -2.86 14.11 -45.41
N TRP A 214 -2.38 15.32 -45.74
CA TRP A 214 -2.36 15.93 -47.08
C TRP A 214 -1.23 16.96 -47.14
#